data_AF-A0AAZ3SFC1-F1
#
_entry.id   AF-A0AAZ3SFC1-F1
#
_cell.length_a   1.000
_cell.length_b   1.000
_cell.length_c   1.000
_cell.angle_alpha   90.00
_cell.angle_beta   90.00
_cell.angle_gamma   90.00
#
_symmetry.space_group_name_H-M   'P 1'
#
loop_
_entity.id
_entity.type
_entity.pdbx_description
1 polymer ?
#
loop_
_entity_poly.entity_id
_entity_poly.type
_entity_poly.pdbx_seq_one_letter_code
_entity_poly.pdbx_strand_id
1 'polypeptide(L)' 'MEWFKNKHIQVLEWPSQSPDLNPIENLWKELKTAVHKCSPSNLTELELFCKEEWEKISVSICFARRNGKKCQSLDVQN' A
#
# COMPACT_ATOMS: atom_id res chain seq x y z
N MET A 1 -12.11 -0.81 -19.76
CA MET A 1 -12.58 -1.82 -18.79
C MET A 1 -12.57 -3.25 -19.35
N GLU A 2 -12.68 -3.45 -20.66
CA GLU A 2 -12.76 -4.78 -21.29
C GLU A 2 -11.53 -5.67 -21.02
N TRP A 3 -10.34 -5.09 -20.93
CA TRP A 3 -9.11 -5.82 -20.58
C TRP A 3 -9.19 -6.52 -19.20
N PHE A 4 -9.71 -5.83 -18.18
CA PHE A 4 -9.86 -6.41 -16.83
C PHE A 4 -10.92 -7.52 -16.82
N LYS A 5 -12.02 -7.33 -17.57
CA LYS A 5 -13.06 -8.35 -17.74
C LYS A 5 -12.51 -9.60 -18.42
N ASN A 6 -11.72 -9.44 -19.49
CA ASN A 6 -11.09 -10.55 -20.22
C ASN A 6 -10.02 -11.29 -19.40
N LYS A 7 -9.43 -10.62 -18.41
CA LYS A 7 -8.46 -11.22 -17.48
C LYS A 7 -9.10 -11.74 -16.19
N HIS A 8 -10.43 -11.67 -16.06
CA HIS A 8 -11.16 -12.00 -14.83
C HIS A 8 -10.62 -11.28 -13.58
N ILE A 9 -10.10 -10.06 -13.77
CA ILE A 9 -9.58 -9.24 -12.67
C ILE A 9 -10.75 -8.43 -12.11
N GLN A 10 -11.08 -8.69 -10.84
CA GLN A 10 -12.04 -7.88 -10.12
C GLN A 10 -11.40 -6.53 -9.77
N VAL A 11 -11.87 -5.47 -10.42
CA VAL A 11 -11.48 -4.10 -10.09
C VAL A 11 -12.21 -3.70 -8.81
N LEU A 12 -11.47 -3.47 -7.74
CA LEU A 12 -12.02 -2.95 -6.48
C LEU A 12 -12.41 -1.48 -6.67
N GLU A 13 -13.62 -1.13 -6.27
CA GLU A 13 -14.11 0.25 -6.30
C GLU A 13 -13.51 1.00 -5.09
N TRP A 14 -12.49 1.81 -5.33
CA TRP A 14 -11.87 2.65 -4.30
C TRP A 14 -12.37 4.08 -4.43
N PRO A 15 -12.83 4.72 -3.34
CA PRO A 15 -13.20 6.12 -3.38
C PRO A 15 -11.96 6.97 -3.69
N SER A 16 -12.04 7.78 -4.73
CA SER A 16 -10.97 8.68 -5.21
C SER A 16 -10.55 9.75 -4.20
N GLN A 17 -11.22 9.84 -3.06
CA GLN A 17 -10.96 10.77 -1.97
C GLN A 17 -10.41 10.10 -0.70
N SER A 18 -10.00 8.83 -0.74
CA SER A 18 -9.39 8.15 0.40
C SER A 18 -8.16 7.33 0.02
N PRO A 19 -7.04 7.99 -0.35
CA PRO A 19 -5.78 7.31 -0.62
C PRO A 19 -5.27 6.52 0.58
N ASP A 20 -5.63 6.90 1.82
CA ASP A 20 -5.31 6.18 3.05
C ASP A 20 -5.92 4.76 3.13
N LEU A 21 -7.02 4.53 2.39
CA LEU A 21 -7.66 3.23 2.32
C LEU A 21 -6.98 2.31 1.30
N ASN A 22 -6.15 2.85 0.39
CA ASN A 22 -5.46 2.05 -0.60
C ASN A 22 -4.35 1.20 0.07
N PRO A 23 -4.46 -0.14 0.05
CA PRO A 23 -3.47 -1.02 0.66
C PRO A 23 -2.07 -0.83 0.05
N ILE A 24 -2.01 -0.40 -1.21
CA ILE A 24 -0.77 -0.14 -1.95
C ILE A 24 -0.05 1.08 -1.36
N GLU A 25 -0.76 2.17 -1.06
CA GLU A 25 -0.17 3.38 -0.47
C GLU A 25 0.42 3.10 0.92
N ASN A 26 -0.28 2.31 1.72
CA ASN A 26 0.20 1.87 3.03
C ASN A 26 1.47 1.03 2.91
N LEU A 27 1.53 0.13 1.94
CA LEU A 27 2.70 -0.69 1.66
C LEU A 27 3.90 0.15 1.21
N TRP A 28 3.67 1.11 0.30
CA TRP A 28 4.70 2.06 -0.13
C TRP A 28 5.24 2.91 1.01
N LYS A 29 4.37 3.32 1.95
CA LYS A 29 4.79 4.11 3.11
C LYS A 29 5.75 3.32 4.01
N GLU A 30 5.45 2.06 4.28
CA GLU A 30 6.33 1.18 5.07
C GLU A 30 7.65 0.93 4.35
N LEU A 31 7.61 0.59 3.05
CA LEU A 31 8.82 0.38 2.26
C LEU A 31 9.73 1.62 2.24
N LYS A 32 9.15 2.80 1.97
CA LYS A 32 9.91 4.07 1.98
C LYS A 32 10.54 4.33 3.35
N THR A 33 9.81 4.06 4.42
CA THR A 33 10.32 4.25 5.80
C THR A 33 11.48 3.30 6.10
N ALA A 34 11.39 2.05 5.66
CA ALA A 34 12.42 1.04 5.84
C ALA A 34 13.69 1.36 5.02
N VAL A 35 13.52 1.63 3.73
CA VAL A 35 14.63 2.00 2.83
C VAL A 35 15.31 3.29 3.28
N HIS A 36 14.56 4.28 3.78
CA HIS A 36 15.13 5.52 4.30
C HIS A 36 16.02 5.28 5.53
N LYS A 37 15.67 4.33 6.40
CA LYS A 37 16.52 3.96 7.55
C LYS A 37 17.87 3.37 7.11
N CYS A 38 17.91 2.66 5.98
CA CYS A 38 19.15 2.11 5.43
C CYS A 38 20.05 3.16 4.77
N SER A 39 19.55 4.37 4.49
CA SER A 39 20.31 5.49 3.93
C SER A 39 21.21 5.10 2.74
N PRO A 40 20.64 4.54 1.64
CA PRO A 40 21.42 4.16 0.47
C PRO A 40 22.16 5.35 -0.13
N SER A 41 23.43 5.14 -0.47
CA SER A 41 24.30 6.19 -1.03
C SER A 41 24.34 6.16 -2.56
N ASN A 42 23.91 5.06 -3.17
CA ASN A 42 23.87 4.89 -4.62
C ASN A 42 22.62 4.12 -5.09
N LEU A 43 22.36 4.14 -6.40
CA LEU A 43 21.17 3.52 -6.98
C LEU A 43 21.16 1.98 -6.80
N THR A 44 22.32 1.35 -6.78
CA THR A 44 22.46 -0.11 -6.62
C THR A 44 22.12 -0.54 -5.20
N GLU A 45 22.59 0.19 -4.18
CA GLU A 45 22.22 0.01 -2.78
C GLU A 45 20.74 0.27 -2.56
N LEU A 46 20.19 1.31 -3.20
CA LEU A 46 18.77 1.60 -3.14
C LEU A 46 17.95 0.42 -3.68
N GLU A 47 18.32 -0.14 -4.84
CA GLU A 47 17.63 -1.30 -5.41
C GLU A 47 17.74 -2.53 -4.52
N LEU A 48 18.93 -2.78 -3.95
CA LEU A 48 19.16 -3.90 -3.04
C LEU A 48 18.29 -3.77 -1.79
N PHE A 49 18.33 -2.62 -1.10
CA PHE A 49 17.53 -2.38 0.10
C PHE A 49 16.03 -2.40 -0.21
N CYS A 50 15.60 -1.92 -1.38
CA CYS A 50 14.21 -2.07 -1.78
C CYS A 50 13.79 -3.54 -1.83
N LYS A 51 14.60 -4.42 -2.41
CA LYS A 51 14.30 -5.86 -2.48
C LYS A 51 14.34 -6.52 -1.10
N GLU A 52 15.37 -6.23 -0.31
CA GLU A 52 15.53 -6.81 1.03
C GLU A 52 14.41 -6.37 2.00
N GLU A 53 14.06 -5.09 2.00
CA GLU A 53 12.97 -4.58 2.85
C GLU A 53 11.61 -5.03 2.34
N TRP A 54 11.43 -5.21 1.02
CA TRP A 54 10.19 -5.75 0.47
C TRP A 54 9.90 -7.17 0.93
N GLU A 55 10.92 -8.05 0.92
CA GLU A 55 10.79 -9.44 1.39
C GLU A 55 10.46 -9.52 2.90
N LYS A 56 10.89 -8.52 3.68
CA LYS A 56 10.58 -8.42 5.12
C LYS A 56 9.15 -7.96 5.39
N ILE A 57 8.50 -7.26 4.44
CA ILE A 57 7.13 -6.82 4.59
C ILE A 57 6.19 -8.02 4.47
N SER A 58 5.78 -8.54 5.63
CA SER A 58 4.78 -9.59 5.70
C SER A 58 3.45 -9.13 5.09
N VAL A 59 2.82 -10.01 4.31
CA VAL A 59 1.46 -9.83 3.74
C VAL A 59 0.43 -9.47 4.82
N SER A 60 0.69 -9.83 6.08
CA SER A 60 -0.13 -9.43 7.23
C SER A 60 -0.25 -7.92 7.43
N ILE A 61 0.74 -7.12 7.03
CA ILE A 61 0.69 -5.64 7.07
C ILE A 61 -0.44 -5.12 6.17
N CYS A 62 -0.65 -5.75 5.01
CA CYS A 62 -1.74 -5.40 4.09
C CYS A 62 -3.13 -5.64 4.70
N PHE A 63 -3.26 -6.63 5.60
CA PHE A 63 -4.53 -6.98 6.24
C PHE A 63 -4.76 -6.24 7.58
N ALA A 64 -3.71 -6.03 8.36
CA ALA A 64 -3.80 -5.40 9.68
C ALA A 64 -4.28 -3.94 9.58
N ARG A 65 -3.82 -3.21 8.56
CA ARG A 65 -4.16 -1.79 8.39
C ARG A 65 -5.53 -1.56 7.75
N ARG A 66 -6.11 -2.59 7.12
CA ARG A 66 -7.51 -2.59 6.65
C ARG A 66 -8.51 -2.54 7.83
N ASN A 67 -8.12 -3.09 8.98
CA ASN A 67 -8.97 -3.20 10.18
C ASN A 67 -8.51 -2.30 11.35
N GLY A 68 -7.42 -1.54 11.16
CA GLY A 68 -6.83 -0.67 12.19
C GLY A 68 -7.34 0.76 12.14
N LYS A 69 -8.49 1.01 12.79
CA LYS A 69 -9.01 2.32 13.24
C LYS A 69 -9.20 3.40 12.17
N LYS A 70 -10.36 3.38 11.52
CA LYS A 70 -11.17 4.59 11.31
C LYS A 70 -12.67 4.27 11.21
N CYS A 71 -13.20 3.59 12.23
CA CYS A 71 -14.63 3.70 12.53
C CYS A 71 -14.82 4.91 13.45
N GLN A 72 -15.10 6.07 12.86
CA GLN A 72 -16.17 6.99 13.24
C GLN A 72 -16.08 8.27 12.40
N SER A 73 -17.26 8.79 12.06
CA SER A 73 -17.59 10.01 11.30
C SER A 73 -17.42 9.96 9.78
N LEU A 74 -18.29 9.21 9.11
CA LEU A 74 -19.06 9.74 7.97
C LEU A 74 -20.53 9.32 8.13
N ASP A 75 -21.11 9.70 9.27
CA ASP A 75 -22.50 10.15 9.27
C ASP A 75 -22.45 11.63 8.88
N VAL A 76 -22.61 11.93 7.59
CA VAL A 76 -23.18 13.20 7.15
C VAL A 76 -24.18 12.86 6.06
N GLN A 77 -25.44 13.07 6.42
CA GLN A 77 -26.59 13.12 5.54
C GLN A 77 -26.34 14.08 4.37
N ASN A 78 -26.34 13.56 3.14
CA ASN A 78 -27.16 13.96 1.99
C ASN A 78 -26.67 13.26 0.72
#